data_AF-A0A961U014-F1
#
_entry.id   AF-A0A961U014-F1
#
_cell.length_a   1.000
_cell.length_b   1.000
_cell.length_c   1.000
_cell.angle_alpha   90.00
_cell.angle_beta   90.00
_cell.angle_gamma   90.00
#
_symmetry.space_group_name_H-M   'P 1'
#
loop_
_entity.id
_entity.type
_entity.pdbx_description
1 polymer ?
#
loop_
_entity_poly.entity_id
_entity_poly.type
_entity_poly.pdbx_seq_one_letter_code
_entity_poly.pdbx_strand_id
1 'polypeptide(L)'
;MTVTPARDYGNEVGQGWPVVVPPAPGELLSSWLHRLAMANGIPPQYFGRVLDVAGGDWSAKLDRDLPGRVLDLLVERTGLPAEDIDGLALHRDPLARLRLRQITGSGDARTSTARVNRL
;
A
#
# COMPACT_ATOMS: atom_id res chain seq x y z
N MET A 1 -4.94 -34.05 -0.05
CA MET A 1 -5.19 -32.60 0.21
C MET A 1 -5.07 -31.88 -1.11
N THR A 2 -6.20 -31.55 -1.73
CA THR A 2 -6.24 -30.85 -3.01
C THR A 2 -6.03 -29.37 -2.73
N VAL A 3 -4.89 -28.83 -3.16
CA VAL A 3 -4.62 -27.38 -3.05
C VAL A 3 -5.40 -26.71 -4.17
N THR A 4 -6.47 -25.99 -3.82
CA THR A 4 -7.22 -25.15 -4.76
C THR A 4 -6.24 -24.15 -5.39
N PRO A 5 -6.01 -24.20 -6.72
CA PRO A 5 -5.15 -23.25 -7.40
C PRO A 5 -5.63 -21.82 -7.16
N ALA A 6 -4.71 -20.88 -7.00
CA ALA A 6 -5.03 -19.46 -6.75
C ALA A 6 -5.98 -18.81 -7.78
N ARG A 7 -6.10 -19.39 -8.99
CA ARG A 7 -7.04 -18.95 -10.03
C ARG A 7 -8.50 -19.28 -9.70
N ASP A 8 -8.74 -20.32 -8.91
CA ASP A 8 -10.10 -20.78 -8.60
C ASP A 8 -10.76 -19.90 -7.53
N TYR A 9 -10.01 -19.26 -6.63
CA TYR A 9 -10.58 -18.28 -5.69
C TYR A 9 -11.22 -17.08 -6.39
N GLY A 10 -10.65 -16.61 -7.51
CA GLY A 10 -11.26 -15.53 -8.29
C GLY A 10 -12.58 -15.94 -8.97
N ASN A 11 -12.72 -17.22 -9.32
CA ASN A 11 -13.93 -17.80 -9.91
C ASN A 11 -14.97 -18.22 -8.87
N GLU A 12 -14.53 -18.74 -7.71
CA GLU A 12 -15.39 -19.26 -6.64
C GLU A 12 -16.11 -18.15 -5.86
N VAL A 13 -15.51 -16.95 -5.77
CA VAL A 13 -16.12 -15.81 -5.07
C VAL A 13 -17.10 -15.04 -5.98
N GLY A 14 -17.20 -15.40 -7.27
CA GLY A 14 -18.17 -14.82 -8.20
C GLY A 14 -18.05 -13.29 -8.39
N GLN A 15 -19.17 -12.66 -8.77
CA GLN A 15 -19.24 -11.21 -9.08
C GLN A 15 -19.31 -10.31 -7.83
N GLY A 16 -19.41 -10.85 -6.61
CA GLY A 16 -19.53 -10.05 -5.39
C GLY A 16 -18.91 -10.75 -4.20
N TRP A 17 -18.05 -10.03 -3.46
CA TRP A 17 -17.51 -10.53 -2.20
C TRP A 17 -18.65 -10.64 -1.17
N PRO A 18 -18.96 -11.84 -0.64
CA PRO A 18 -20.10 -12.03 0.25
C PRO A 18 -19.96 -11.28 1.59
N VAL A 19 -18.73 -10.96 2.00
CA VAL A 19 -18.47 -10.20 3.22
C VAL A 19 -17.77 -8.89 2.88
N VAL A 20 -18.44 -7.79 3.22
CA VAL A 20 -17.87 -6.45 3.20
C VAL A 20 -17.41 -6.09 4.59
N VAL A 21 -16.16 -5.67 4.70
CA VAL A 21 -15.54 -5.27 5.97
C VAL A 21 -15.22 -3.77 5.89
N PRO A 22 -15.78 -2.91 6.76
CA PRO A 22 -15.42 -1.51 6.75
C PRO A 22 -13.96 -1.30 7.20
N PRO A 23 -13.25 -0.29 6.66
CA PRO A 23 -11.94 0.12 7.17
C PRO A 23 -12.03 0.63 8.61
N ALA A 24 -11.01 0.34 9.42
CA ALA A 24 -10.90 0.95 10.74
C ALA A 24 -10.25 2.35 10.64
N PRO A 25 -10.55 3.28 11.56
CA PRO A 25 -9.93 4.60 11.56
C PRO A 25 -8.40 4.52 11.64
N GLY A 26 -7.70 5.17 10.71
CA GLY A 26 -6.23 5.17 10.64
C GLY A 26 -5.61 3.84 10.20
N GLU A 27 -6.41 2.91 9.69
CA GLU A 27 -5.93 1.64 9.16
C GLU A 27 -5.19 1.82 7.83
N LEU A 28 -4.13 1.04 7.62
CA LEU A 28 -3.44 0.97 6.32
C LEU A 28 -4.26 0.16 5.31
N LEU A 29 -4.15 0.53 4.04
CA LEU A 29 -4.79 -0.20 2.94
C LEU A 29 -4.42 -1.68 2.95
N SER A 30 -3.14 -2.01 3.14
CA SER A 30 -2.67 -3.39 3.25
C SER A 30 -3.35 -4.15 4.39
N SER A 31 -3.41 -3.58 5.59
CA SER A 31 -4.10 -4.19 6.74
C SER A 31 -5.57 -4.50 6.42
N TRP A 32 -6.28 -3.52 5.86
CA TRP A 32 -7.67 -3.68 5.47
C TRP A 32 -7.86 -4.78 4.41
N LEU A 33 -7.03 -4.80 3.37
CA LEU A 33 -7.08 -5.83 2.31
C LEU A 33 -6.80 -7.24 2.85
N HIS A 34 -5.93 -7.40 3.86
CA HIS A 34 -5.72 -8.70 4.50
C HIS A 34 -6.95 -9.16 5.28
N ARG A 35 -7.61 -8.26 6.02
CA ARG A 35 -8.87 -8.59 6.72
C ARG A 35 -9.97 -8.94 5.74
N LEU A 36 -10.08 -8.18 4.65
CA LEU A 36 -11.06 -8.41 3.61
C LEU A 36 -10.86 -9.75 2.90
N ALA A 37 -9.61 -10.10 2.58
CA ALA A 37 -9.26 -11.41 2.02
C ALA A 37 -9.67 -12.54 2.97
N MET A 38 -9.28 -12.45 4.25
CA MET A 38 -9.62 -13.44 5.27
C MET A 38 -11.13 -13.59 5.47
N ALA A 39 -11.88 -12.48 5.49
CA ALA A 39 -13.33 -12.49 5.62
C ALA A 39 -14.04 -13.18 4.46
N ASN A 40 -13.43 -13.17 3.27
CA ASN A 40 -13.95 -13.83 2.07
C ASN A 40 -13.26 -15.19 1.79
N GLY A 41 -12.53 -15.75 2.76
CA GLY A 41 -11.90 -17.07 2.65
C GLY A 41 -10.70 -17.14 1.70
N ILE A 42 -10.15 -16.00 1.28
CA ILE A 42 -9.01 -15.92 0.38
C ILE A 42 -7.73 -15.79 1.21
N PRO A 43 -6.73 -16.68 1.04
CA PRO A 43 -5.47 -16.52 1.74
C PRO A 43 -4.77 -15.21 1.29
N PRO A 44 -4.34 -14.33 2.21
CA PRO A 44 -3.87 -12.99 1.84
C PRO A 44 -2.70 -12.97 0.84
N GLN A 45 -1.82 -13.96 0.88
CA GLN A 45 -0.71 -14.09 -0.07
C GLN A 45 -1.16 -14.26 -1.53
N TYR A 46 -2.41 -14.67 -1.77
CA TYR A 46 -2.99 -14.81 -3.12
C TYR A 46 -3.91 -13.66 -3.49
N PHE A 47 -4.28 -12.79 -2.55
CA PHE A 47 -5.24 -11.73 -2.79
C PHE A 47 -4.77 -10.70 -3.82
N GLY A 48 -3.45 -10.44 -3.89
CA GLY A 48 -2.87 -9.64 -4.97
C GLY A 48 -3.22 -10.13 -6.37
N ARG A 49 -3.33 -11.45 -6.59
CA ARG A 49 -3.75 -12.01 -7.89
C ARG A 49 -5.23 -11.76 -8.18
N VAL A 50 -6.08 -11.73 -7.17
CA VAL A 50 -7.52 -11.38 -7.30
C VAL A 50 -7.67 -9.92 -7.72
N LEU A 51 -6.76 -9.05 -7.26
CA LEU A 51 -6.70 -7.64 -7.62
C LEU A 51 -5.91 -7.35 -8.91
N ASP A 52 -5.45 -8.39 -9.62
CA ASP A 52 -4.55 -8.27 -10.78
C ASP A 52 -3.27 -7.45 -10.50
N VAL A 53 -2.69 -7.64 -9.31
CA VAL A 53 -1.44 -7.04 -8.86
C VAL A 53 -0.38 -8.12 -8.68
N ALA A 54 0.73 -7.99 -9.43
CA ALA A 54 1.80 -8.98 -9.43
C ALA A 54 2.88 -8.75 -8.35
N GLY A 55 3.39 -9.85 -7.80
CA GLY A 55 4.59 -9.91 -6.96
C GLY A 55 4.33 -10.16 -5.47
N GLY A 56 5.37 -10.58 -4.75
CA GLY A 56 5.30 -10.89 -3.31
C GLY A 56 4.93 -9.69 -2.44
N ASP A 57 5.38 -8.49 -2.82
CA ASP A 57 5.14 -7.25 -2.06
C ASP A 57 3.91 -6.45 -2.56
N TRP A 58 2.91 -7.13 -3.12
CA TRP A 58 1.74 -6.47 -3.73
C TRP A 58 1.04 -5.50 -2.78
N SER A 59 0.88 -5.86 -1.50
CA SER A 59 0.14 -5.09 -0.50
C SER A 59 0.87 -3.79 -0.13
N ALA A 60 2.18 -3.86 0.11
CA ALA A 60 3.01 -2.68 0.38
C ALA A 60 3.18 -1.76 -0.83
N LYS A 61 3.03 -2.28 -2.06
CA LYS A 61 2.96 -1.45 -3.26
C LYS A 61 1.65 -0.67 -3.30
N LEU A 62 0.53 -1.32 -3.03
CA LEU A 62 -0.79 -0.67 -2.98
C LEU A 62 -0.87 0.39 -1.88
N ASP A 63 -0.24 0.18 -0.73
CA ASP A 63 -0.14 1.22 0.30
C ASP A 63 0.48 2.51 -0.25
N ARG A 64 1.46 2.44 -1.15
CA ARG A 64 2.18 3.62 -1.65
C ARG A 64 1.58 4.24 -2.90
N ASP A 65 0.91 3.41 -3.70
CA ASP A 65 0.36 3.76 -4.99
C ASP A 65 -0.81 2.81 -5.28
N LEU A 66 -2.02 3.30 -5.04
CA LEU A 66 -3.26 2.59 -5.34
C LEU A 66 -3.68 2.92 -6.78
N PRO A 67 -3.54 1.99 -7.73
CA PRO A 67 -3.92 2.28 -9.11
C PRO A 67 -5.44 2.41 -9.21
N GLY A 68 -5.93 3.40 -9.98
CA GLY A 68 -7.37 3.65 -10.13
C GLY A 68 -8.20 2.41 -10.49
N ARG A 69 -7.69 1.54 -11.37
CA ARG A 69 -8.37 0.27 -11.72
C ARG A 69 -8.61 -0.66 -10.52
N VAL A 70 -7.72 -0.66 -9.54
CA VAL A 70 -7.83 -1.48 -8.32
C VAL A 70 -8.82 -0.81 -7.37
N LEU A 71 -8.80 0.52 -7.26
CA LEU A 71 -9.79 1.28 -6.51
C LEU A 71 -11.20 1.05 -7.07
N ASP A 72 -11.39 1.16 -8.38
CA ASP A 72 -12.68 0.92 -9.05
C ASP A 72 -13.20 -0.48 -8.77
N LEU A 73 -12.33 -1.49 -8.86
CA LEU A 73 -12.68 -2.88 -8.50
C LEU A 73 -13.09 -2.98 -7.02
N LEU A 74 -12.34 -2.36 -6.11
CA LEU A 74 -12.67 -2.41 -4.68
C LEU A 74 -14.01 -1.72 -4.38
N VAL A 75 -14.28 -0.58 -5.01
CA VAL A 75 -15.57 0.13 -4.93
C VAL A 75 -16.69 -0.77 -5.45
N GLU A 76 -16.52 -1.38 -6.63
CA GLU A 76 -17.50 -2.29 -7.22
C GLU A 76 -17.79 -3.49 -6.30
N ARG A 77 -16.76 -4.10 -5.71
CA ARG A 77 -16.89 -5.32 -4.92
C ARG A 77 -17.32 -5.09 -3.47
N THR A 78 -17.08 -3.92 -2.91
CA THR A 78 -17.39 -3.61 -1.49
C THR A 78 -18.55 -2.64 -1.33
N GLY A 79 -18.87 -1.85 -2.35
CA GLY A 79 -19.85 -0.77 -2.27
C GLY A 79 -19.43 0.39 -1.36
N LEU A 80 -18.17 0.42 -0.90
CA LEU A 80 -17.64 1.52 -0.10
C LEU A 80 -17.30 2.72 -0.99
N PRO A 81 -17.40 3.95 -0.44
CA PRO A 81 -17.00 5.15 -1.17
C PRO A 81 -15.52 5.10 -1.58
N ALA A 82 -15.20 5.65 -2.75
CA ALA A 82 -13.84 5.65 -3.27
C ALA A 82 -12.89 6.41 -2.34
N GLU A 83 -13.35 7.51 -1.75
CA GLU A 83 -12.61 8.33 -0.81
C GLU A 83 -12.23 7.59 0.49
N ASP A 84 -13.10 6.70 0.96
CA ASP A 84 -12.85 5.91 2.17
C ASP A 84 -11.78 4.85 1.93
N ILE A 85 -11.71 4.29 0.71
CA ILE A 85 -10.69 3.31 0.31
C ILE A 85 -9.37 4.02 -0.04
N ASP A 86 -9.43 5.10 -0.82
CA ASP A 86 -8.25 5.87 -1.25
C ASP A 86 -7.50 6.46 -0.05
N GLY A 87 -8.24 6.95 0.96
CA GLY A 87 -7.68 7.49 2.20
C GLY A 87 -6.90 6.47 3.06
N LEU A 88 -7.00 5.17 2.77
CA LEU A 88 -6.19 4.13 3.43
C LEU A 88 -4.78 4.03 2.85
N ALA A 89 -4.58 4.52 1.62
CA ALA A 89 -3.27 4.54 1.00
C ALA A 89 -2.39 5.60 1.68
N LEU A 90 -1.11 5.27 1.85
CA LEU A 90 -0.06 6.21 2.21
C LEU A 90 0.19 7.14 1.02
N HIS A 91 -0.70 8.12 0.83
CA HIS A 91 -0.48 9.16 -0.17
C HIS A 91 0.90 9.77 0.04
N ARG A 92 1.73 9.65 -0.99
CA ARG A 92 3.07 10.22 -0.95
C ARG A 92 2.91 11.73 -0.80
N ASP A 93 3.37 12.28 0.33
CA ASP A 93 3.42 13.73 0.50
C ASP A 93 4.20 14.32 -0.69
N PRO A 94 3.55 15.12 -1.56
CA PRO A 94 4.20 15.68 -2.75
C PRO A 94 5.41 16.56 -2.37
N LEU A 95 5.45 17.04 -1.12
CA LEU A 95 6.53 17.85 -0.56
C LEU A 95 7.61 17.03 0.17
N ALA A 96 7.46 15.70 0.31
CA ALA A 96 8.47 14.87 1.00
C ALA A 96 9.87 15.01 0.38
N ARG A 97 9.95 15.10 -0.96
CA ARG A 97 11.23 15.33 -1.67
C ARG A 97 11.83 16.70 -1.37
N LEU A 98 10.99 17.71 -1.16
CA LEU A 98 11.44 19.06 -0.86
C LEU A 98 12.00 19.15 0.57
N ARG A 99 11.39 18.45 1.54
CA ARG A 99 11.86 18.38 2.93
C ARG A 99 13.25 17.73 3.05
N LEU A 100 13.56 16.72 2.24
CA LEU A 100 14.87 16.06 2.25
C LEU A 100 16.01 16.97 1.76
N ARG A 101 15.75 17.91 0.83
CA ARG A 101 16.78 18.88 0.38
C ARG A 101 17.19 19.88 1.45
N GLN A 102 16.28 20.25 2.37
CA GLN A 102 16.56 21.28 3.36
C GLN A 102 17.39 20.75 4.55
N ILE A 103 17.26 19.45 4.86
CA ILE A 103 18.02 18.82 5.95
C ILE A 103 19.50 18.64 5.57
N THR A 104 19.79 18.39 4.29
CA THR A 104 21.18 18.25 3.79
C THR A 104 21.87 19.58 3.51
N GLY A 105 21.17 20.71 3.59
CA GLY A 105 21.72 22.06 3.36
C GLY A 105 22.14 22.80 4.65
N SER A 106 21.94 22.20 5.83
CA SER A 106 22.34 22.78 7.12
C SER A 106 23.72 22.26 7.60
N GLY A 107 24.59 21.92 6.66
CA GLY A 107 26.01 21.75 6.94
C GLY A 107 26.78 22.72 6.06
N ASP A 108 27.20 23.86 6.62
CA ASP A 108 28.62 24.23 6.58
C ASP A 108 28.97 25.53 7.32
N ALA A 109 30.22 25.53 7.82
CA ALA A 109 31.10 26.68 8.05
C ALA A 109 31.10 27.37 9.43
N ARG A 110 31.83 26.77 10.37
CA ARG A 110 32.94 27.39 11.15
C ARG A 110 33.46 26.31 12.11
N THR A 111 34.66 25.74 11.97
CA THR A 111 35.95 26.43 12.07
C THR A 111 37.03 25.45 11.61
N SER A 112 37.70 25.73 10.49
CA SER A 112 38.99 25.10 10.15
C SER A 112 39.85 26.15 9.48
N THR A 113 40.48 26.99 10.29
CA THR A 113 41.69 27.71 9.88
C THR A 113 42.87 26.88 10.35
N ALA A 114 43.39 26.07 9.42
CA ALA A 114 44.73 25.54 9.52
C ALA A 114 45.73 26.70 9.55
N ARG A 115 46.68 26.65 10.50
CA ARG A 115 48.02 27.18 10.24
C ARG A 115 49.05 26.15 10.68
N VAL A 116 49.54 25.45 9.67
CA VAL A 116 50.78 24.68 9.68
C VAL A 116 51.93 25.67 9.81
N ASN A 117 52.86 25.45 10.74
CA ASN A 117 54.27 25.36 10.37
C ASN A 117 55.13 24.63 11.39
N ARG A 118 55.94 23.70 10.89
CA ARG A 118 57.10 23.10 11.58
C ARG A 118 58.22 24.14 11.69
N LEU A 119 58.95 24.11 12.80
CA LEU A 119 60.38 23.76 12.89
C LEU A 119 60.69 23.40 14.35
#